data_AF-A0A1Q6QAD9-F1
#
_entry.id   AF-A0A1Q6QAD9-F1
#
_cell.length_a   1.000
_cell.length_b   1.000
_cell.length_c   1.000
_cell.angle_alpha   90.00
_cell.angle_beta   90.00
_cell.angle_gamma   90.00
#
_symmetry.space_group_name_H-M   'P 1'
#
loop_
_entity.id
_entity.type
_entity.pdbx_description
1 polymer ?
#
loop_
_entity_poly.entity_id
_entity_poly.type
_entity_poly.pdbx_seq_one_letter_code
_entity_poly.pdbx_strand_id
1 'polypeptide(L)' 'MENHVADQIRFYRRQEGLTQEQLAEAMGVSVAAVSKWEQGVSHS' A
#
# COMPACT_ATOMS: atom_id res chain seq x y z
N MET A 1 16.85 -8.36 0.91
CA MET A 1 16.57 -7.18 1.75
C MET A 1 15.06 -7.09 1.79
N GLU A 2 14.45 -7.38 2.95
CA GLU A 2 13.00 -7.27 3.12
C GLU A 2 12.56 -5.86 2.76
N ASN A 3 11.48 -5.74 1.99
CA ASN A 3 11.02 -4.47 1.45
C ASN A 3 10.20 -3.74 2.53
N HIS A 4 10.88 -3.23 3.55
CA HIS A 4 10.29 -2.69 4.79
C HIS A 4 9.14 -1.70 4.56
N VAL A 5 9.20 -0.88 3.51
CA VAL A 5 8.16 0.11 3.21
C VAL A 5 6.84 -0.55 2.78
N ALA A 6 6.92 -1.60 1.95
CA ALA A 6 5.74 -2.33 1.48
C ALA A 6 4.98 -2.98 2.65
N ASP A 7 5.74 -3.56 3.58
CA ASP A 7 5.19 -4.19 4.78
C ASP A 7 4.62 -3.15 5.74
N GLN A 8 5.27 -1.99 5.91
CA GLN A 8 4.75 -0.88 6.72
C GLN A 8 3.44 -0.32 6.18
N ILE A 9 3.34 -0.10 4.87
CA ILE A 9 2.10 0.39 4.24
C ILE A 9 0.96 -0.59 4.50
N ARG A 10 1.20 -1.89 4.24
CA ARG A 10 0.19 -2.94 4.49
C ARG A 10 -0.18 -3.03 5.97
N PHE A 11 0.79 -2.91 6.86
CA PHE A 11 0.60 -2.98 8.30
C PHE A 11 -0.32 -1.85 8.79
N TYR A 12 0.02 -0.59 8.51
CA TYR A 12 -0.77 0.56 8.97
C TYR A 12 -2.16 0.58 8.31
N ARG A 13 -2.27 0.25 7.02
CA ARG A 13 -3.58 0.16 6.37
C ARG A 13 -4.51 -0.82 7.09
N ARG A 14 -3.99 -2.00 7.45
CA ARG A 14 -4.77 -3.02 8.18
C ARG A 14 -5.05 -2.63 9.62
N GLN A 15 -4.12 -1.94 10.29
CA GLN A 15 -4.32 -1.42 11.63
C GLN A 15 -5.50 -0.43 11.68
N GLU A 16 -5.64 0.39 10.64
CA GLU A 16 -6.77 1.32 10.47
C GLU A 16 -8.03 0.66 9.88
N GLY A 17 -8.01 -0.66 9.63
CA GLY A 17 -9.15 -1.40 9.09
C GLY A 17 -9.51 -1.08 7.63
N LEU A 18 -8.60 -0.46 6.88
CA LEU A 18 -8.86 0.00 5.51
C LEU A 18 -8.63 -1.10 4.48
N THR A 19 -9.41 -1.12 3.40
CA THR A 19 -9.10 -1.88 2.18
C THR A 19 -8.09 -1.13 1.30
N GLN A 20 -7.51 -1.79 0.29
CA GLN A 20 -6.62 -1.11 -0.65
C GLN A 20 -7.38 -0.03 -1.46
N GLU A 21 -8.65 -0.26 -1.76
CA GLU A 21 -9.54 0.70 -2.41
C GLU A 21 -9.75 1.95 -1.55
N GLN A 22 -10.03 1.77 -0.27
CA GLN A 22 -10.24 2.89 0.66
C GLN A 22 -8.95 3.70 0.87
N LEU A 23 -7.81 3.04 0.96
CA LEU A 23 -6.52 3.73 1.01
C LEU A 23 -6.24 4.49 -0.30
N ALA A 24 -6.55 3.88 -1.45
CA ALA A 24 -6.35 4.51 -2.75
C ALA A 24 -7.23 5.76 -2.91
N GLU A 25 -8.49 5.69 -2.50
CA GLU A 25 -9.43 6.81 -2.50
C GLU A 25 -8.94 7.95 -1.58
N ALA A 26 -8.56 7.62 -0.35
CA ALA A 26 -8.04 8.60 0.61
C ALA A 26 -6.77 9.31 0.12
N MET A 27 -5.94 8.61 -0.65
CA MET A 27 -4.68 9.12 -1.20
C MET A 27 -4.82 9.73 -2.60
N GLY A 28 -6.00 9.67 -3.22
CA GLY A 28 -6.22 10.18 -4.58
C GLY A 28 -5.42 9.42 -5.67
N VAL A 29 -5.16 8.13 -5.46
CA VAL A 29 -4.41 7.27 -6.39
C VAL A 29 -5.25 6.09 -6.87
N SER A 30 -4.72 5.32 -7.82
CA SER A 30 -5.37 4.06 -8.22
C SER A 30 -5.10 2.94 -7.22
N VAL A 31 -6.04 2.00 -7.10
CA VAL A 31 -5.87 0.76 -6.30
C VAL A 31 -4.64 -0.03 -6.77
N ALA A 32 -4.34 0.00 -8.07
CA ALA A 32 -3.15 -0.61 -8.64
C ALA A 32 -1.85 0.01 -8.13
N ALA A 33 -1.83 1.32 -7.83
CA ALA A 33 -0.67 1.98 -7.22
C ALA A 33 -0.44 1.46 -5.79
N VAL A 34 -1.50 1.38 -4.98
CA VAL A 34 -1.45 0.80 -3.63
C VAL A 34 -0.98 -0.64 -3.65
N SER A 35 -1.52 -1.45 -4.57
CA SER A 35 -1.12 -2.84 -4.74
C SER A 35 0.37 -2.98 -5.08
N LYS A 36 0.91 -2.13 -5.95
CA LYS A 36 2.35 -2.11 -6.28
C LYS A 36 3.22 -1.71 -5.10
N TRP A 37 2.79 -0.71 -4.30
CA TRP A 37 3.49 -0.30 -3.09
C TRP A 37 3.59 -1.45 -2.09
N GLU A 38 2.46 -2.12 -1.82
CA GLU A 38 2.42 -3.24 -0.86
C GLU A 38 3.10 -4.52 -1.37
N GLN A 39 3.30 -4.67 -2.67
CA GLN A 39 4.08 -5.78 -3.24
C GLN A 39 5.58 -5.46 -3.32
N GLY A 40 5.98 -4.21 -3.05
CA GLY A 40 7.37 -3.79 -3.16
C GLY A 40 7.88 -3.72 -4.61
N VAL A 41 6.98 -3.62 -5.59
CA VAL A 41 7.31 -3.61 -7.04
C VAL A 41 7.56 -2.18 -7.54
N SER A 42 7.59 -1.19 -6.66
CA SER A 42 8.05 0.16 -6.97
C SER A 42 9.58 0.20 -6.99
N HIS A 43 10.21 -0.53 -7.91
CA HIS A 43 11.62 -0.32 -8.26
C HIS A 43 11.70 0.27 -9.67
N SER A 44 12.09 1.54 -9.73
CA SER A 44 12.70 2.22 -10.87
C SER A 44 13.85 3.04 -10.34
#